data_AF-A0A940TJ06-F1
#
_entry.id   AF-A0A940TJ06-F1
#
_cell.length_a   1.000
_cell.length_b   1.000
_cell.length_c   1.000
_cell.angle_alpha   90.00
_cell.angle_beta   90.00
_cell.angle_gamma   90.00
#
_symmetry.space_group_name_H-M   'P 1'
#
loop_
_entity.id
_entity.type
_entity.pdbx_description
1 polymer ?
#
loop_
_entity_poly.entity_id
_entity_poly.type
_entity_poly.pdbx_seq_one_letter_code
_entity_poly.pdbx_strand_id
1 'polypeptide(L)' 'MGAGAGCYGRHVSTLAEIEAAADALPPEQKQELLLFLAARLRAVGAKIPEPRKFARDQVAAWIAEDEADLRRFREGE' A
#
# COMPACT_ATOMS: atom_id res chain seq x y z
N MET A 1 -45.56 18.59 -10.91
CA MET A 1 -44.63 18.50 -9.77
C MET A 1 -44.24 17.05 -9.61
N GLY A 2 -43.13 16.67 -10.21
CA GLY A 2 -42.65 15.28 -10.24
C GLY A 2 -41.93 14.92 -8.97
N ALA A 3 -42.20 13.72 -8.48
CA ALA A 3 -41.63 13.13 -7.27
C ALA A 3 -40.11 13.00 -7.35
N GLY A 4 -39.45 13.21 -6.21
CA GLY A 4 -38.04 12.93 -5.99
C GLY A 4 -37.82 12.55 -4.53
N ALA A 5 -38.53 11.51 -4.08
CA ALA A 5 -38.35 10.95 -2.75
C ALA A 5 -36.94 10.36 -2.63
N GLY A 6 -36.23 10.81 -1.60
CA GLY A 6 -34.90 10.37 -1.28
C GLY A 6 -34.82 8.92 -0.78
N CYS A 7 -33.59 8.43 -0.84
CA CYS A 7 -32.97 7.42 0.02
C CYS A 7 -33.48 5.97 -0.07
N TYR A 8 -32.88 5.12 -0.92
CA TYR A 8 -32.52 3.71 -0.63
C TYR A 8 -31.48 3.26 -1.68
N GLY A 9 -30.35 2.64 -1.40
CA GLY A 9 -29.73 2.24 -0.15
C GLY A 9 -28.22 2.19 -0.37
N ARG A 10 -27.49 1.98 0.72
CA ARG A 10 -26.05 1.70 0.69
C ARG A 10 -25.83 0.48 -0.19
N HIS A 11 -25.51 0.67 -1.47
CA HIS A 11 -25.02 -0.42 -2.31
C HIS A 11 -23.79 -0.95 -1.58
N VAL A 12 -23.86 -2.20 -1.13
CA VAL A 12 -22.65 -2.94 -0.81
C VAL A 12 -21.96 -3.06 -2.16
N SER A 13 -21.05 -2.14 -2.45
CA SER A 13 -20.26 -2.22 -3.66
C SER A 13 -19.61 -3.60 -3.63
N THR A 14 -19.93 -4.43 -4.61
CA THR A 14 -19.28 -5.74 -4.71
C THR A 14 -17.78 -5.49 -4.88
N LEU A 15 -16.93 -6.46 -4.51
CA LEU A 15 -15.48 -6.28 -4.68
C LEU A 15 -15.14 -5.92 -6.14
N ALA A 16 -15.83 -6.54 -7.10
CA ALA A 16 -15.69 -6.27 -8.52
C ALA A 16 -16.04 -4.81 -8.91
N GLU A 17 -17.05 -4.21 -8.27
CA GLU A 17 -17.40 -2.80 -8.51
C GLU A 17 -16.34 -1.85 -7.91
N ILE A 18 -15.75 -2.22 -6.77
CA ILE A 18 -14.66 -1.45 -6.16
C ILE A 18 -13.40 -1.53 -7.03
N GLU A 19 -13.08 -2.70 -7.57
CA GLU A 19 -11.95 -2.91 -8.50
C GLU A 19 -12.13 -2.08 -9.77
N ALA A 20 -13.30 -2.15 -10.40
CA ALA A 20 -13.60 -1.36 -11.60
C ALA A 20 -13.53 0.15 -11.33
N ALA A 21 -14.05 0.61 -10.19
CA ALA A 21 -13.95 2.00 -9.79
C ALA A 21 -12.51 2.42 -9.52
N ALA A 22 -11.71 1.57 -8.85
CA ALA A 22 -10.31 1.82 -8.60
C ALA A 22 -9.52 1.89 -9.92
N ASP A 23 -9.78 1.01 -10.89
CA ASP A 23 -9.11 1.00 -12.19
C ASP A 23 -9.32 2.29 -12.98
N ALA A 24 -10.49 2.91 -12.87
CA ALA A 24 -10.82 4.18 -13.54
C ALA A 24 -10.14 5.42 -12.89
N LEU A 25 -9.56 5.30 -11.69
CA LEU A 25 -8.90 6.42 -11.03
C LEU A 25 -7.57 6.81 -11.70
N PRO A 26 -7.22 8.10 -11.73
CA PRO A 26 -5.88 8.54 -12.13
C PRO A 26 -4.82 8.06 -11.12
N PRO A 27 -3.54 7.95 -11.52
CA PRO A 27 -2.47 7.37 -10.71
C PRO A 27 -2.33 7.98 -9.31
N GLU A 28 -2.47 9.29 -9.19
CA GLU A 28 -2.33 10.02 -7.93
C GLU A 28 -3.44 9.61 -6.94
N GLN A 29 -4.68 9.51 -7.42
CA GLN A 29 -5.81 9.09 -6.60
C GLN A 29 -5.73 7.60 -6.22
N LYS A 30 -5.16 6.75 -7.08
CA LYS A 30 -4.88 5.34 -6.73
C LYS A 30 -3.88 5.23 -5.58
N GLN A 31 -2.84 6.07 -5.57
CA GLN A 31 -1.85 6.10 -4.48
C GLN A 31 -2.48 6.56 -3.16
N GLU A 32 -3.29 7.62 -3.19
CA GLU A 32 -4.02 8.09 -2.01
C GLU A 32 -4.97 7.02 -1.46
N LEU A 33 -5.71 6.33 -2.33
CA LEU A 33 -6.60 5.23 -1.96
C LEU A 33 -5.83 4.10 -1.26
N LEU A 34 -4.66 3.71 -1.78
CA LEU A 34 -3.81 2.69 -1.18
C LEU A 34 -3.36 3.06 0.23
N LEU A 35 -2.91 4.31 0.43
CA LEU A 35 -2.48 4.82 1.74
C LEU A 35 -3.64 4.86 2.73
N PHE A 36 -4.82 5.31 2.29
CA PHE A 36 -6.03 5.35 3.09
C PHE A 36 -6.45 3.95 3.56
N LEU A 37 -6.50 2.97 2.65
CA LEU A 37 -6.86 1.59 2.98
C LEU A 37 -5.84 0.96 3.93
N ALA A 38 -4.54 1.15 3.69
CA ALA A 38 -3.49 0.67 4.58
C ALA A 38 -3.59 1.26 5.99
N ALA A 39 -3.84 2.57 6.12
CA ALA A 39 -4.06 3.22 7.40
C ALA A 39 -5.29 2.66 8.13
N ARG A 40 -6.40 2.45 7.41
CA ARG A 40 -7.63 1.91 7.99
C ARG A 40 -7.47 0.46 8.44
N LEU A 41 -6.81 -0.38 7.65
CA LEU A 41 -6.53 -1.77 8.01
C LEU A 41 -5.65 -1.87 9.26
N ARG A 42 -4.60 -1.03 9.35
CA ARG A 42 -3.77 -0.91 10.55
C ARG A 42 -4.58 -0.53 11.79
N ALA A 43 -5.47 0.46 11.66
CA ALA A 43 -6.28 0.95 12.77
C ALA A 43 -7.30 -0.07 13.30
N VAL A 44 -7.80 -0.97 12.44
CA VAL A 44 -8.79 -2.00 12.82
C VAL A 44 -8.10 -3.28 13.33
N GLY A 45 -6.75 -3.31 13.35
CA GLY A 45 -6.00 -4.52 13.69
C GLY A 45 -6.19 -5.64 12.67
N ALA A 46 -6.63 -5.30 11.46
CA ALA A 46 -6.66 -6.26 10.37
C ALA A 46 -5.23 -6.74 10.14
N LYS A 47 -5.06 -8.04 9.93
CA LYS A 47 -3.74 -8.64 9.67
C LYS A 47 -3.13 -7.97 8.44
N ILE A 48 -2.23 -7.03 8.68
CA ILE A 48 -1.32 -6.51 7.68
C ILE A 48 -0.51 -7.72 7.18
N PRO A 49 -0.11 -7.79 5.91
CA PRO A 49 0.77 -8.86 5.45
C PRO A 49 1.92 -9.03 6.43
N GLU A 50 2.20 -10.28 6.79
CA GLU A 50 3.30 -10.59 7.70
C GLU A 50 4.58 -9.91 7.18
N PRO A 51 5.39 -9.31 8.06
CA PRO A 51 6.65 -8.71 7.67
C PRO A 51 7.42 -9.66 6.76
N ARG A 52 7.90 -9.13 5.62
CA ARG A 52 8.68 -9.94 4.69
C ARG A 52 9.89 -10.50 5.42
N LYS A 53 9.96 -11.83 5.49
CA LYS A 53 11.10 -12.52 6.08
C LYS A 53 12.18 -12.64 5.00
N PHE A 54 13.35 -12.12 5.29
CA PHE A 54 14.54 -12.30 4.46
C PHE A 54 15.41 -13.40 5.08
N ALA A 55 16.09 -14.16 4.23
CA ALA A 55 17.04 -15.15 4.71
C ALA A 55 18.27 -14.45 5.32
N ARG A 56 18.93 -15.09 6.29
CA ARG A 56 20.02 -14.45 7.05
C ARG A 56 21.21 -14.08 6.16
N ASP A 57 21.51 -14.93 5.19
CA ASP A 57 22.51 -14.71 4.14
C ASP A 57 22.17 -13.50 3.26
N GLN A 58 20.91 -13.33 2.90
CA GLN A 58 20.45 -12.17 2.13
C GLN A 58 20.65 -10.86 2.91
N VAL A 59 20.31 -10.84 4.19
CA VAL A 59 20.54 -9.66 5.04
C VAL A 59 22.04 -9.40 5.21
N ALA A 60 22.85 -10.46 5.37
CA ALA A 60 24.29 -10.33 5.49
C ALA A 60 24.95 -9.77 4.21
N ALA A 61 24.45 -10.16 3.04
CA ALA A 61 24.93 -9.62 1.76
C ALA A 61 24.71 -8.11 1.67
N TRP A 62 23.51 -7.63 2.02
CA TRP A 62 23.21 -6.20 2.04
C TRP A 62 24.08 -5.42 3.02
N ILE A 63 24.32 -5.98 4.22
CA ILE A 63 25.23 -5.36 5.19
C ILE A 63 26.65 -5.27 4.63
N ALA A 64 27.14 -6.34 3.97
CA ALA A 64 28.48 -6.36 3.41
C ALA A 64 28.65 -5.36 2.25
N GLU A 65 27.61 -5.19 1.42
CA GLU A 65 27.54 -4.18 0.36
C GLU A 65 27.61 -2.77 0.97
N ASP A 66 26.73 -2.45 1.93
CA ASP A 66 26.71 -1.16 2.62
C ASP A 66 28.05 -0.83 3.30
N GLU A 67 28.68 -1.83 3.94
CA GLU A 67 29.99 -1.66 4.55
C GLU A 67 31.09 -1.40 3.51
N ALA A 68 31.01 -2.01 2.33
CA ALA A 68 31.94 -1.76 1.23
C ALA A 68 31.77 -0.35 0.67
N ASP A 69 30.53 0.11 0.53
CA ASP A 69 30.22 1.48 0.12
C ASP A 69 30.78 2.49 1.12
N LEU A 70 30.60 2.23 2.41
CA LEU A 70 31.11 3.09 3.47
C LEU A 70 32.65 3.14 3.51
N ARG A 71 33.33 2.03 3.20
CA ARG A 71 34.80 1.99 3.08
C ARG A 71 35.29 2.86 1.92
N ARG A 72 34.71 2.68 0.73
CA ARG A 72 35.04 3.49 -0.46
C ARG A 72 34.84 4.98 -0.21
N PHE A 73 33.70 5.34 0.38
CA PHE A 73 33.40 6.73 0.74
C PHE A 73 34.44 7.34 1.70
N ARG A 74 34.93 6.55 2.67
CA ARG A 74 35.97 7.01 3.61
C ARG A 74 37.35 7.11 2.97
N GLU A 75 37.63 6.26 1.99
CA GLU A 75 38.88 6.23 1.24
C GLU A 75 38.93 7.28 0.13
N GLY A 76 37.80 7.95 -0.15
CA GLY A 76 37.71 9.08 -1.08
C GLY A 76 37.61 8.66 -2.55
N GLU A 77 37.20 7.42 -2.83
CA GLU A 77 36.73 6.96 -4.15
C GLU A 77 35.24 7.28 -4.37
#